data_AF-A0A087TH14-F1
#
_entry.id   AF-A0A087TH14-F1
#
_cell.length_a   1.000
_cell.length_b   1.000
_cell.length_c   1.000
_cell.angle_alpha   90.00
_cell.angle_beta   90.00
_cell.angle_gamma   90.00
#
_symmetry.space_group_name_H-M   'P 1'
#
loop_
_entity.id
_entity.type
_entity.pdbx_description
1 polymer ?
#
loop_
_entity_poly.entity_id
_entity_poly.type
_entity_poly.pdbx_seq_one_letter_code
_entity_poly.pdbx_strand_id
1 'polypeptide(L)' 'MMRNMMAFYDLAFNAVQSTAQSENRITWNVIREGMDSIIYALSNMKFMDPIELGEKEIKRRFDELYENMQQAFRNLED' A
#
# COMPACT_ATOMS: atom_id res chain seq x y z
N MET A 1 8.05 4.03 7.64
CA MET A 1 8.32 2.79 6.88
C MET A 1 7.55 1.58 7.45
N MET A 2 7.86 1.06 8.64
CA MET A 2 7.21 -0.15 9.18
C MET A 2 5.68 -0.08 9.19
N ARG A 3 5.10 1.04 9.64
CA ARG A 3 3.65 1.28 9.60
C ARG A 3 3.03 0.98 8.22
N ASN A 4 3.65 1.48 7.16
CA ASN A 4 3.12 1.35 5.80
C ASN A 4 3.27 -0.08 5.26
N MET A 5 4.37 -0.77 5.61
CA MET A 5 4.57 -2.17 5.24
C MET A 5 3.56 -3.11 5.91
N MET A 6 3.34 -2.94 7.22
CA MET A 6 2.35 -3.72 7.96
C MET A 6 0.94 -3.44 7.44
N ALA A 7 0.61 -2.18 7.22
CA ALA A 7 -0.70 -1.82 6.69
C ALA A 7 -0.96 -2.39 5.28
N PHE A 8 0.04 -2.43 4.40
CA PHE A 8 -0.10 -3.10 3.10
C PHE A 8 -0.40 -4.59 3.27
N TYR A 9 0.31 -5.26 4.18
CA TYR A 9 0.09 -6.67 4.47
C TYR A 9 -1.33 -6.93 5.00
N ASP A 10 -1.76 -6.16 5.99
CA ASP A 10 -3.08 -6.33 6.60
C ASP A 10 -4.21 -6.07 5.59
N LEU A 11 -4.08 -5.03 4.76
CA LEU A 11 -5.05 -4.71 3.70
C LEU A 11 -5.10 -5.80 2.62
N ALA A 12 -3.94 -6.26 2.15
CA ALA A 12 -3.88 -7.33 1.16
C ALA A 12 -4.46 -8.64 1.69
N PHE A 13 -4.16 -8.97 2.95
CA PHE A 13 -4.71 -10.15 3.61
C PHE A 13 -6.23 -10.06 3.74
N ASN A 14 -6.74 -8.93 4.22
CA ASN A 14 -8.17 -8.69 4.37
C ASN A 14 -8.91 -8.76 3.03
N ALA A 15 -8.39 -8.14 1.96
CA ALA A 15 -9.00 -8.17 0.63
C ALA A 15 -9.12 -9.60 0.06
N VAL A 16 -8.10 -10.44 0.29
CA VAL A 16 -8.13 -11.85 -0.14
C VAL A 16 -9.11 -12.66 0.73
N GLN A 17 -9.16 -12.41 2.03
CA GLN A 17 -10.07 -13.12 2.93
C GLN A 17 -11.54 -12.73 2.74
N SER A 18 -11.83 -11.45 2.59
CA SER A 18 -13.20 -10.92 2.43
C SER A 18 -13.85 -11.43 1.14
N THR A 19 -13.06 -11.56 0.06
CA THR A 19 -13.54 -12.00 -1.25
C THR A 19 -13.35 -13.49 -1.51
N ALA A 20 -12.92 -14.28 -0.52
CA ALA A 20 -12.59 -15.70 -0.70
C ALA A 20 -13.77 -16.57 -1.17
N GLN A 21 -15.00 -16.19 -0.80
CA GLN A 21 -16.25 -16.87 -1.18
C GLN A 21 -17.03 -16.14 -2.28
N SER A 22 -16.51 -15.02 -2.78
CA SER A 22 -17.12 -14.25 -3.87
C SER A 22 -16.76 -14.87 -5.22
N GLU A 23 -17.66 -14.76 -6.21
CA GLU A 23 -17.37 -15.15 -7.60
C GLU A 23 -16.20 -14.31 -8.16
N ASN A 24 -16.08 -13.04 -7.72
CA ASN A 24 -14.98 -12.14 -8.04
C ASN A 24 -13.90 -12.15 -6.95
N ARG A 25 -13.29 -13.32 -6.71
CA ARG A 25 -12.23 -13.44 -5.70
C ARG A 25 -11.00 -12.60 -6.07
N ILE A 26 -10.59 -11.71 -5.17
CA ILE A 26 -9.33 -10.98 -5.26
C ILE A 26 -8.19 -11.96 -4.95
N THR A 27 -7.26 -12.11 -5.90
CA THR A 27 -6.05 -12.93 -5.73
C THR A 27 -4.82 -12.04 -5.61
N TRP A 28 -3.70 -12.61 -5.15
CA TRP A 28 -2.43 -11.88 -5.12
C TRP A 28 -2.03 -11.29 -6.48
N ASN A 29 -2.33 -11.98 -7.59
CA ASN A 29 -2.00 -11.46 -8.92
C ASN A 29 -2.77 -10.16 -9.22
N VAL A 30 -4.07 -10.12 -8.87
CA VAL A 30 -4.91 -8.93 -9.02
C VAL A 30 -4.39 -7.77 -8.17
N ILE A 31 -4.01 -8.06 -6.91
CA ILE A 31 -3.42 -7.05 -6.02
C ILE A 31 -2.10 -6.54 -6.58
N ARG A 32 -1.22 -7.45 -7.03
CA ARG A 32 0.10 -7.08 -7.58
C ARG A 32 -0.03 -6.18 -8.82
N GLU A 33 -0.96 -6.51 -9.72
CA GLU A 33 -1.18 -5.73 -10.94
C GLU A 33 -1.83 -4.37 -10.64
N GLY A 34 -2.81 -4.32 -9.74
CA GLY A 34 -3.49 -3.08 -9.36
C GLY A 34 -2.66 -2.16 -8.46
N MET A 35 -1.67 -2.71 -7.74
CA MET A 35 -0.87 -1.99 -6.73
C MET A 35 0.61 -1.81 -7.11
N ASP A 36 0.98 -1.98 -8.39
CA ASP A 36 2.38 -1.89 -8.82
C ASP A 36 3.04 -0.56 -8.42
N SER A 37 2.31 0.55 -8.57
CA SER A 37 2.75 1.89 -8.16
C SER A 37 2.94 2.03 -6.65
N ILE A 38 2.06 1.42 -5.84
CA ILE A 38 2.15 1.42 -4.38
C ILE A 38 3.34 0.56 -3.92
N ILE A 39 3.54 -0.61 -4.53
CA ILE A 39 4.67 -1.51 -4.24
C ILE A 39 6.00 -0.83 -4.57
N TYR A 40 6.06 -0.10 -5.70
CA TYR A 40 7.21 0.73 -6.04
C TYR A 40 7.46 1.81 -4.99
N ALA A 41 6.42 2.57 -4.61
CA ALA A 41 6.54 3.63 -3.61
C ALA A 41 6.96 3.11 -2.23
N LEU A 42 6.44 1.96 -1.80
CA LEU A 42 6.83 1.29 -0.55
C LEU A 42 8.31 0.89 -0.57
N SER A 43 8.79 0.37 -1.70
CA SER A 43 10.20 0.02 -1.89
C SER A 43 11.10 1.25 -1.89
N ASN A 44 10.59 2.39 -2.37
CA ASN A 44 11.33 3.64 -2.44
C ASN A 44 11.51 4.35 -1.08
N MET A 45 10.73 3.98 -0.06
CA MET A 45 10.79 4.61 1.27
C MET A 45 12.18 4.59 1.92
N LYS A 46 13.00 3.57 1.62
CA LYS A 46 14.35 3.44 2.20
C LYS A 46 15.40 4.35 1.55
N PHE A 47 15.09 4.93 0.39
CA PHE A 47 16.01 5.77 -0.37
C PHE A 47 15.75 7.27 -0.16
N MET A 48 14.85 7.64 0.74
CA MET A 48 14.62 9.04 1.10
C MET A 48 15.80 9.57 1.92
N ASP A 49 16.48 10.59 1.41
CA ASP A 49 17.61 11.21 2.11
C ASP A 49 17.12 12.12 3.25
N PRO A 50 17.45 11.83 4.53
CA PRO A 50 17.08 12.67 5.66
C PRO A 50 17.71 14.07 5.65
N ILE A 51 18.85 14.23 4.98
CA ILE A 51 19.60 15.49 4.91
C ILE A 51 18.93 16.44 3.91
N GLU A 52 18.51 15.92 2.75
CA GLU A 52 17.88 16.72 1.70
C GLU A 52 16.42 17.06 2.03
N LEU A 53 15.63 16.09 2.50
CA LEU A 53 14.18 16.24 2.68
C LEU A 53 13.79 16.70 4.09
N GLY A 54 14.57 16.32 5.10
CA GLY A 54 14.22 16.51 6.51
C GLY A 54 13.09 15.60 7.00
N GLU A 55 12.98 15.47 8.32
CA GLU A 55 12.06 14.51 8.97
C GLU A 55 10.58 14.79 8.66
N LYS A 56 10.18 16.07 8.66
CA LYS A 56 8.78 16.46 8.46
C LYS A 56 8.26 16.06 7.09
N GLU A 57 9.06 16.26 6.05
CA GLU A 57 8.67 15.92 4.68
C GLU A 57 8.62 14.41 4.48
N ILE A 58 9.58 13.67 5.04
CA ILE A 58 9.58 12.19 4.98
C ILE A 58 8.33 11.63 5.66
N LYS A 59 7.97 12.14 6.84
CA LYS A 59 6.74 11.73 7.53
C LYS A 59 5.50 12.04 6.69
N ARG A 60 5.41 13.25 6.11
CA ARG A 60 4.31 13.64 5.23
C ARG A 60 4.15 12.69 4.05
N ARG A 61 5.25 12.35 3.36
CA ARG A 61 5.23 11.38 2.25
C ARG A 61 4.81 9.99 2.67
N PHE A 62 5.19 9.56 3.87
CA PHE A 62 4.73 8.27 4.41
C PHE A 62 3.24 8.27 4.73
N ASP A 63 2.70 9.37 5.26
CA ASP A 63 1.27 9.50 5.52
C ASP A 63 0.47 9.55 4.21
N GLU A 64 0.94 10.30 3.20
CA GLU A 64 0.33 10.31 1.85
C GLU A 64 0.33 8.92 1.21
N LEU A 65 1.44 8.17 1.32
CA LEU A 65 1.51 6.80 0.80
C LEU A 65 0.50 5.88 1.52
N TYR A 66 0.30 6.07 2.82
CA TYR A 66 -0.67 5.31 3.61
C TYR A 66 -2.11 5.59 3.18
N GLU A 67 -2.46 6.84 2.92
CA GLU A 67 -3.79 7.23 2.42
C GLU A 67 -4.03 6.72 1.00
N ASN A 68 -3.07 6.91 0.10
CA ASN A 68 -3.14 6.43 -1.29
C ASN A 68 -3.33 4.91 -1.36
N MET A 69 -2.65 4.17 -0.49
CA MET A 69 -2.79 2.72 -0.39
C MET A 69 -4.19 2.32 0.06
N GLN A 70 -4.75 2.95 1.10
CA GLN A 70 -6.12 2.68 1.53
C GLN A 70 -7.14 2.96 0.43
N GLN A 71 -7.00 4.07 -0.29
CA GLN A 71 -7.88 4.41 -1.39
C GLN A 71 -7.77 3.39 -2.52
N ALA A 72 -6.55 2.96 -2.85
CA ALA A 72 -6.33 1.96 -3.89
C ALA A 72 -6.99 0.63 -3.53
N PHE A 73 -6.88 0.16 -2.29
CA PHE A 73 -7.57 -1.06 -1.84
C PHE A 73 -9.10 -0.94 -1.88
N ARG A 74 -9.67 0.22 -1.53
CA ARG A 74 -11.13 0.44 -1.70
C ARG A 74 -11.55 0.32 -3.16
N ASN A 75 -10.81 0.97 -4.06
CA ASN A 75 -11.08 0.89 -5.50
C ASN A 75 -10.90 -0.54 -6.08
N LEU A 76 -10.22 -1.43 -5.37
CA LEU A 76 -10.05 -2.84 -5.76
C LEU A 76 -11.23 -3.71 -5.29
N GLU A 77 -11.92 -3.28 -4.22
CA GLU A 77 -13.09 -3.95 -3.66
C GLU A 77 -14.41 -3.49 -4.29
N ASP A 78 -14.45 -2.26 -4.82
CA ASP A 78 -15.55 -1.72 -5.65
C ASP A 78 -15.64 -2.40 -7.03
#